data_AF-A0A6M0JVQ2-F1
#
_entry.id   AF-A0A6M0JVQ2-F1
#
_cell.length_a   1.000
_cell.length_b   1.000
_cell.length_c   1.000
_cell.angle_alpha   90.00
_cell.angle_beta   90.00
_cell.angle_gamma   90.00
#
_symmetry.space_group_name_H-M   'P 1'
#
loop_
_entity.id
_entity.type
_entity.pdbx_description
1 polymer ?
#
loop_
_entity_poly.entity_id
_entity_poly.type
_entity_poly.pdbx_seq_one_letter_code
_entity_poly.pdbx_strand_id
1 'polypeptide(L)'
;MTDRSLHRLQSALYAKSTSAGRVRSSVRRPERGRLPPLLAVVAWILLAAGLAMADEAVVATRAGWIDSFEGPAKGYAVIRVGQELPVRYLMPLEQGDLVEVRAADGRIRIRLGEGKEISLSHARSRFTVPAPAAPPTTWGNLVRWAGDWLTALHSDAAPTRTITAASRGETDIPLSSGLLSSERVGWPAGQRPITLAWNGGQPPFQVTVVATADPAKEPVLKEIGIRQRIHRTAPVMLEPAEYLLVIADAAGYAWRTLVIAGAEEAVPKPPAGSIPDDLPPEVRTTVEAAWLACQDGGQPWRLTAYQQVADLGDYPPAALLRRALVEDAKLPASAKAGDLTSP
;
A
#
# COMPACT_ATOMS: atom_id res chain seq x y z
N MET A 1 12.35 59.65 7.41
CA MET A 1 13.64 60.00 6.79
C MET A 1 14.11 58.75 6.07
N THR A 2 13.77 58.65 4.77
CA THR A 2 14.73 58.77 3.64
C THR A 2 15.80 57.68 3.75
N ASP A 3 15.82 56.68 2.87
CA ASP A 3 16.34 56.97 1.54
C ASP A 3 15.88 55.98 0.46
N ARG A 4 15.68 56.55 -0.73
CA ARG A 4 15.54 55.83 -1.99
C ARG A 4 16.95 55.60 -2.54
N SER A 5 17.00 54.74 -3.56
CA SER A 5 17.99 54.78 -4.66
C SER A 5 19.26 53.97 -4.43
N LEU A 6 19.42 52.93 -5.25
CA LEU A 6 20.57 52.68 -6.14
C LEU A 6 20.19 51.47 -7.01
N HIS A 7 19.83 51.71 -8.27
CA HIS A 7 20.68 51.59 -9.46
C HIS A 7 21.00 50.12 -9.81
N ARG A 8 20.42 49.54 -10.88
CA ARG A 8 20.68 49.71 -12.34
C ARG A 8 21.99 49.08 -12.83
N LEU A 9 21.84 48.28 -13.89
CA LEU A 9 22.79 47.95 -14.98
C LEU A 9 23.88 46.93 -14.61
N GLN A 10 24.43 46.05 -15.46
CA GLN A 10 24.53 45.94 -16.92
C GLN A 10 25.04 44.50 -17.19
N SER A 11 24.46 43.71 -18.10
CA SER A 11 24.95 43.54 -19.49
C SER A 11 26.22 42.70 -19.68
N ALA A 12 26.01 41.57 -20.36
CA ALA A 12 26.70 41.16 -21.59
C ALA A 12 28.07 40.47 -21.53
N LEU A 13 28.22 39.60 -22.55
CA LEU A 13 29.42 39.07 -23.21
C LEU A 13 29.91 37.68 -22.79
N TYR A 14 29.65 36.70 -23.67
CA TYR A 14 30.61 35.92 -24.49
C TYR A 14 29.80 34.81 -25.19
N ALA A 15 29.39 34.83 -26.46
CA ALA A 15 30.03 35.04 -27.77
C ALA A 15 31.10 34.00 -28.17
N LYS A 16 30.75 33.20 -29.21
CA LYS A 16 31.63 32.54 -30.22
C LYS A 16 32.52 31.38 -29.69
N SER A 17 32.91 30.33 -30.42
CA SER A 17 32.98 30.06 -31.86
C SER A 17 33.29 28.57 -32.07
N THR A 18 32.71 27.98 -33.12
CA THR A 18 33.29 26.98 -34.06
C THR A 18 34.36 25.97 -33.61
N SER A 19 34.10 24.69 -33.87
CA SER A 19 35.10 23.78 -34.45
C SER A 19 34.45 22.53 -35.04
N ALA A 20 34.39 22.48 -36.38
CA ALA A 20 34.01 21.32 -37.15
C ALA A 20 35.16 20.30 -37.21
N GLY A 21 34.96 19.13 -36.61
CA GLY A 21 35.86 17.98 -36.72
C GLY A 21 35.29 16.95 -37.69
N ARG A 22 35.65 17.04 -38.97
CA ARG A 22 35.30 16.06 -40.01
C ARG A 22 36.33 14.93 -40.00
N VAL A 23 36.06 13.84 -39.30
CA VAL A 23 36.88 12.61 -39.34
C VAL A 23 36.48 11.79 -40.57
N ARG A 24 37.37 11.74 -41.56
CA ARG A 24 37.30 10.79 -42.69
C ARG A 24 37.88 9.45 -42.23
N SER A 25 37.03 8.48 -41.92
CA SER A 25 37.44 7.08 -41.83
C SER A 25 37.32 6.43 -43.21
N SER A 26 38.48 6.07 -43.77
CA SER A 26 38.59 5.30 -45.01
C SER A 26 38.24 3.83 -44.75
N VAL A 27 36.98 3.47 -44.96
CA VAL A 27 36.56 2.06 -44.97
C VAL A 27 36.89 1.47 -46.34
N ARG A 28 37.82 0.51 -46.38
CA ARG A 28 38.11 -0.32 -47.55
C ARG A 28 36.86 -1.11 -47.92
N ARG A 29 36.41 -0.99 -49.18
CA ARG A 29 35.38 -1.86 -49.77
C ARG A 29 35.96 -3.27 -49.89
N PRO A 30 35.34 -4.30 -49.30
CA PRO A 30 35.60 -5.68 -49.70
C PRO A 30 35.03 -5.92 -51.11
N GLU A 31 35.79 -6.63 -51.92
CA GLU A 31 35.43 -7.05 -53.27
C GLU A 31 34.13 -7.87 -53.25
N ARG A 32 33.18 -7.47 -54.09
CA ARG A 32 31.92 -8.18 -54.31
C ARG A 32 32.21 -9.43 -55.16
N GLY A 33 32.41 -10.57 -54.51
CA GLY A 33 32.20 -11.87 -55.14
C GLY A 33 30.75 -11.97 -55.60
N ARG A 34 30.53 -11.99 -56.91
CA ARG A 34 29.19 -12.20 -57.50
C ARG A 34 28.78 -13.65 -57.25
N LEU A 35 27.90 -13.85 -56.26
CA LEU A 35 27.17 -15.11 -56.12
C LEU A 35 26.21 -15.26 -57.31
N PRO A 36 26.04 -16.49 -57.85
CA PRO A 36 25.15 -16.76 -58.97
C PRO A 36 23.68 -16.43 -58.60
N PRO A 37 22.87 -15.92 -59.56
CA PRO A 37 21.54 -15.37 -59.29
C PRO A 37 20.52 -16.35 -58.68
N LEU A 38 20.79 -17.66 -58.72
CA LEU A 38 19.93 -18.70 -58.13
C LEU A 38 20.10 -18.86 -56.61
N LEU A 39 21.26 -18.53 -56.02
CA LEU A 39 21.48 -18.64 -54.57
C LEU A 39 20.97 -17.44 -53.77
N ALA A 40 20.87 -16.26 -54.41
CA ALA A 40 20.35 -15.05 -53.77
C ALA A 40 18.83 -15.12 -53.52
N VAL A 41 18.07 -15.81 -54.38
CA VAL A 41 16.61 -15.95 -54.23
C VAL A 41 16.25 -16.90 -53.08
N VAL A 42 17.00 -18.00 -52.90
CA VAL A 42 16.78 -18.94 -51.79
C VAL A 42 17.17 -18.32 -50.44
N ALA A 43 18.25 -17.54 -50.40
CA ALA A 43 18.65 -16.81 -49.19
C ALA A 43 17.61 -15.75 -48.77
N TRP A 44 16.96 -15.07 -49.73
CA TRP A 44 15.87 -14.13 -49.43
C TRP A 44 14.58 -14.82 -48.99
N ILE A 45 14.25 -16.00 -49.54
CA ILE A 45 13.09 -16.79 -49.09
C ILE A 45 13.31 -17.35 -47.67
N LEU A 46 14.52 -17.80 -47.33
CA LEU A 46 14.84 -18.26 -45.98
C LEU A 46 14.94 -17.10 -44.97
N LEU A 47 15.39 -15.91 -45.39
CA LEU A 47 15.39 -14.71 -44.54
C LEU A 47 13.96 -14.15 -44.32
N ALA A 48 13.07 -14.29 -45.32
CA ALA A 48 11.66 -13.93 -45.20
C ALA A 48 10.86 -14.93 -44.35
N ALA A 49 11.20 -16.23 -44.41
CA ALA A 49 10.60 -17.25 -43.54
C ALA A 49 11.09 -17.16 -42.07
N GLY A 50 12.31 -16.66 -41.84
CA GLY A 50 12.86 -16.47 -40.50
C GLY A 50 12.33 -15.25 -39.73
N LEU A 51 11.72 -14.27 -40.40
CA LEU A 51 11.14 -13.08 -39.76
C LEU A 51 9.62 -13.19 -39.47
N ALA A 52 8.99 -14.30 -39.84
CA ALA A 52 7.56 -14.53 -39.62
C ALA A 52 7.26 -15.32 -38.34
N MET A 53 8.24 -15.53 -37.45
CA MET A 53 7.95 -15.73 -36.03
C MET A 53 7.66 -14.35 -35.43
N ALA A 54 6.58 -13.74 -35.92
CA ALA A 54 5.96 -12.63 -35.23
C ALA A 54 5.64 -13.16 -33.84
N ASP A 55 6.36 -12.63 -32.85
CA ASP A 55 6.01 -12.67 -31.45
C ASP A 55 4.52 -12.28 -31.39
N GLU A 56 3.62 -13.28 -31.33
CA GLU A 56 2.27 -13.02 -30.89
C GLU A 56 2.48 -12.50 -29.49
N ALA A 57 2.41 -11.17 -29.35
CA ALA A 57 2.47 -10.50 -28.08
C ALA A 57 1.30 -11.05 -27.28
N VAL A 58 1.57 -12.09 -26.50
CA VAL A 58 0.61 -12.69 -25.58
C VAL A 58 0.26 -11.54 -24.65
N VAL A 59 -0.93 -10.97 -24.85
CA VAL A 59 -1.43 -9.92 -24.00
C VAL A 59 -1.47 -10.53 -22.61
N ALA A 60 -0.55 -10.08 -21.76
CA ALA A 60 -0.33 -10.65 -20.44
C ALA A 60 -1.63 -10.54 -19.66
N THR A 61 -2.35 -11.67 -19.61
CA THR A 61 -3.68 -11.71 -19.03
C THR A 61 -3.48 -12.07 -17.58
N ARG A 62 -3.85 -11.16 -16.68
CA ARG A 62 -3.63 -11.42 -15.25
C ARG A 62 -4.60 -12.48 -14.77
N ALA A 63 -4.23 -13.19 -13.72
CA ALA A 63 -5.00 -14.34 -13.26
C ALA A 63 -5.30 -14.30 -11.77
N GLY A 64 -4.64 -13.42 -11.02
CA GLY A 64 -4.84 -13.29 -9.59
C GLY A 64 -3.86 -12.33 -8.94
N TRP A 65 -3.70 -12.45 -7.62
CA TRP A 65 -2.68 -11.75 -6.84
C TRP A 65 -2.26 -12.56 -5.62
N ILE A 66 -1.18 -12.12 -4.99
CA ILE A 66 -0.68 -12.67 -3.73
C ILE A 66 -1.43 -12.01 -2.57
N ASP A 67 -2.20 -12.80 -1.81
CA ASP A 67 -2.95 -12.34 -0.64
C ASP A 67 -2.07 -12.26 0.61
N SER A 68 -1.23 -13.28 0.84
CA SER A 68 -0.37 -13.35 2.02
C SER A 68 0.75 -14.36 1.86
N PHE A 69 1.80 -14.23 2.66
CA PHE A 69 2.85 -15.23 2.80
C PHE A 69 3.43 -15.23 4.22
N GLU A 70 3.92 -16.38 4.67
CA GLU A 70 4.46 -16.58 6.02
C GLU A 70 5.99 -16.38 6.03
N GLY A 71 6.50 -15.56 6.95
CA GLY A 71 7.94 -15.28 7.03
C GLY A 71 8.46 -14.31 5.95
N PRO A 72 9.79 -14.23 5.75
CA PRO A 72 10.41 -13.22 4.90
C PRO A 72 10.10 -13.40 3.40
N ALA A 73 9.85 -12.31 2.68
CA ALA A 73 9.55 -12.33 1.24
C ALA A 73 10.63 -13.04 0.39
N LYS A 74 11.90 -12.98 0.80
CA LYS A 74 13.03 -13.69 0.15
C LYS A 74 12.89 -15.21 0.13
N GLY A 75 11.98 -15.77 0.94
CA GLY A 75 11.64 -17.20 0.94
C GLY A 75 10.72 -17.61 -0.23
N TYR A 76 10.36 -16.67 -1.09
CA TYR A 76 9.42 -16.86 -2.19
C TYR A 76 9.90 -16.14 -3.45
N ALA A 77 9.44 -16.59 -4.61
CA ALA A 77 9.72 -15.95 -5.89
C ALA A 77 8.52 -16.05 -6.84
N VAL A 78 8.34 -15.04 -7.67
CA VAL A 78 7.51 -15.13 -8.88
C VAL A 78 8.44 -15.07 -10.08
N ILE A 79 8.39 -16.07 -10.96
CA ILE A 79 9.19 -16.09 -12.18
C ILE A 79 8.26 -15.78 -13.35
N ARG A 80 8.51 -14.65 -14.01
CA ARG A 80 7.73 -14.16 -15.15
C ARG A 80 8.62 -14.07 -16.38
N VAL A 81 8.32 -14.84 -17.41
CA VAL A 81 9.13 -14.88 -18.66
C VAL A 81 10.63 -15.09 -18.35
N GLY A 82 10.92 -16.00 -17.40
CA GLY A 82 12.29 -16.29 -16.96
C GLY A 82 12.94 -15.27 -16.03
N GLN A 83 12.31 -14.11 -15.78
CA GLN A 83 12.77 -13.12 -14.82
C GLN A 83 12.21 -13.39 -13.43
N GLU A 84 13.08 -13.42 -12.42
CA GLU A 84 12.67 -13.51 -11.02
C GLU A 84 12.22 -12.14 -10.49
N LEU A 85 11.03 -12.10 -9.90
CA LEU A 85 10.41 -10.95 -9.29
C LEU A 85 10.22 -11.20 -7.78
N PRO A 86 10.48 -10.19 -6.93
CA PRO A 86 10.27 -10.31 -5.49
C PRO A 86 8.77 -10.40 -5.16
N VAL A 87 8.39 -11.34 -4.30
CA VAL A 87 7.02 -11.49 -3.81
C VAL A 87 6.61 -10.30 -2.93
N ARG A 88 5.39 -9.80 -3.14
CA ARG A 88 4.80 -8.70 -2.38
C ARG A 88 3.31 -8.97 -2.11
N TYR A 89 2.77 -8.39 -1.04
CA TYR A 89 1.33 -8.31 -0.84
C TYR A 89 0.67 -7.60 -2.02
N LEU A 90 -0.50 -8.08 -2.43
CA LEU A 90 -1.25 -7.53 -3.56
C LEU A 90 -0.42 -7.48 -4.86
N MET A 91 0.61 -8.32 -5.00
CA MET A 91 1.34 -8.43 -6.27
C MET A 91 0.45 -9.12 -7.30
N PRO A 92 0.20 -8.51 -8.47
CA PRO A 92 -0.59 -9.12 -9.52
C PRO A 92 0.18 -10.29 -10.14
N LEU A 93 -0.52 -11.39 -10.37
CA LEU A 93 -0.02 -12.59 -11.03
C LEU A 93 -0.57 -12.67 -12.46
N GLU A 94 0.31 -12.96 -13.40
CA GLU A 94 0.02 -13.12 -14.83
C GLU A 94 -0.05 -14.58 -15.22
N GLN A 95 -0.82 -14.89 -16.27
CA GLN A 95 -0.82 -16.21 -16.87
C GLN A 95 0.62 -16.65 -17.19
N GLY A 96 0.95 -17.87 -16.80
CA GLY A 96 2.28 -18.44 -17.03
C GLY A 96 3.34 -18.03 -15.99
N ASP A 97 3.03 -17.13 -15.06
CA ASP A 97 3.89 -16.90 -13.90
C ASP A 97 4.12 -18.20 -13.14
N LEU A 98 5.35 -18.44 -12.73
CA LEU A 98 5.71 -19.54 -11.84
C LEU A 98 5.94 -19.00 -10.43
N VAL A 99 5.07 -19.35 -9.49
CA VAL A 99 5.24 -19.03 -8.07
C VAL A 99 6.03 -20.14 -7.40
N GLU A 100 7.13 -19.77 -6.74
CA GLU A 100 8.02 -20.68 -6.03
C GLU A 100 8.06 -20.44 -4.51
N VAL A 101 7.87 -21.50 -3.71
CA VAL A 101 8.05 -21.49 -2.24
C VAL A 101 9.37 -22.15 -1.86
N ARG A 102 10.36 -21.34 -1.48
CA ARG A 102 11.73 -21.77 -1.20
C ARG A 102 12.00 -22.00 0.29
N ALA A 103 11.33 -21.26 1.17
CA ALA A 103 11.43 -21.46 2.61
C ALA A 103 10.77 -22.79 3.01
N ALA A 104 11.46 -23.60 3.84
CA ALA A 104 11.02 -24.94 4.21
C ALA A 104 9.68 -24.96 4.98
N ASP A 105 9.45 -23.97 5.82
CA ASP A 105 8.22 -23.71 6.57
C ASP A 105 7.32 -22.68 5.87
N GLY A 106 7.71 -22.23 4.67
CA GLY A 106 7.01 -21.18 3.93
C GLY A 106 5.62 -21.62 3.47
N ARG A 107 4.69 -20.68 3.55
CA ARG A 107 3.35 -20.76 2.97
C ARG A 107 3.00 -19.46 2.29
N ILE A 108 2.44 -19.54 1.09
CA ILE A 108 1.92 -18.40 0.34
C ILE A 108 0.49 -18.68 -0.07
N ARG A 109 -0.38 -17.68 0.05
CA ARG A 109 -1.76 -17.72 -0.39
C ARG A 109 -1.93 -16.80 -1.57
N ILE A 110 -2.50 -17.36 -2.63
CA ILE A 110 -2.78 -16.72 -3.90
C ILE A 110 -4.28 -16.73 -4.08
N ARG A 111 -4.84 -15.61 -4.52
CA ARG A 111 -6.23 -15.53 -4.93
C ARG A 111 -6.27 -15.35 -6.44
N LEU A 112 -6.85 -16.32 -7.12
CA LEU A 112 -7.10 -16.26 -8.55
C LEU A 112 -8.46 -15.61 -8.83
N GLY A 113 -8.74 -15.35 -10.10
CA GLY A 113 -10.06 -14.91 -10.57
C GLY A 113 -11.21 -15.76 -10.01
N GLU A 114 -12.39 -15.13 -9.89
CA GLU A 114 -13.59 -15.72 -9.27
C GLU A 114 -13.43 -16.06 -7.77
N GLY A 115 -12.42 -15.49 -7.10
CA GLY A 115 -12.20 -15.66 -5.66
C GLY A 115 -11.59 -17.01 -5.26
N LYS A 116 -11.11 -17.80 -6.22
CA LYS A 116 -10.47 -19.10 -5.94
C LYS A 116 -9.16 -18.91 -5.19
N GLU A 117 -9.10 -19.38 -3.95
CA GLU A 117 -7.90 -19.34 -3.12
C GLU A 117 -7.03 -20.60 -3.31
N ILE A 118 -5.73 -20.40 -3.45
CA ILE A 118 -4.70 -21.44 -3.54
C ILE A 118 -3.65 -21.18 -2.47
N SER A 119 -3.42 -22.18 -1.61
CA SER A 119 -2.34 -22.16 -0.63
C SER A 119 -1.21 -23.08 -1.10
N LEU A 120 -0.01 -22.51 -1.27
CA LEU A 120 1.19 -23.24 -1.63
C LEU A 120 2.11 -23.32 -0.40
N SER A 121 2.79 -24.45 -0.27
CA SER A 121 3.82 -24.68 0.73
C SER A 121 5.09 -25.20 0.05
N HIS A 122 6.20 -25.33 0.78
CA HIS A 122 7.41 -25.92 0.24
C HIS A 122 7.21 -27.31 -0.38
N ALA A 123 6.31 -28.13 0.19
CA ALA A 123 5.98 -29.45 -0.36
C ALA A 123 5.28 -29.39 -1.73
N ARG A 124 4.72 -28.23 -2.09
CA ARG A 124 4.10 -27.92 -3.38
C ARG A 124 4.74 -26.65 -3.94
N SER A 125 6.06 -26.63 -3.93
CA SER A 125 6.84 -25.41 -4.11
C SER A 125 6.64 -24.72 -5.44
N ARG A 126 6.18 -25.41 -6.49
CA ARG A 126 6.05 -24.84 -7.84
C ARG A 126 4.62 -24.85 -8.31
N PHE A 127 4.12 -23.67 -8.65
CA PHE A 127 2.78 -23.48 -9.20
C PHE A 127 2.83 -22.54 -10.40
N THR A 128 2.41 -23.04 -11.56
CA THR A 128 2.21 -22.21 -12.74
C THR A 128 0.81 -21.63 -12.74
N VAL A 129 0.73 -20.32 -12.82
CA VAL A 129 -0.53 -19.58 -12.84
C VAL A 129 -1.28 -19.92 -14.14
N PRO A 130 -2.50 -20.48 -14.05
CA PRO A 130 -3.23 -20.91 -15.22
C PRO A 130 -3.71 -19.72 -16.06
N ALA A 131 -4.13 -20.01 -17.30
CA ALA A 131 -4.86 -19.05 -18.10
C ALA A 131 -6.13 -18.63 -17.34
N PRO A 132 -6.41 -17.33 -17.20
CA PRO A 132 -7.61 -16.86 -16.55
C PRO A 132 -8.83 -17.14 -17.40
N ALA A 133 -9.98 -17.36 -16.74
CA ALA A 133 -11.27 -17.49 -17.43
C ALA A 133 -11.75 -16.15 -18.03
N ALA A 134 -11.29 -15.02 -17.48
CA ALA A 134 -11.59 -13.68 -17.96
C ALA A 134 -10.36 -12.75 -17.80
N PRO A 135 -10.09 -11.85 -18.77
CA PRO A 135 -8.98 -10.92 -18.67
C PRO A 135 -9.25 -9.88 -17.58
N PRO A 136 -8.35 -9.70 -16.60
CA PRO A 136 -8.49 -8.66 -15.59
C PRO A 136 -8.01 -7.32 -16.12
N THR A 137 -8.57 -6.28 -15.53
CA THR A 137 -8.30 -4.90 -15.92
C THR A 137 -6.97 -4.41 -15.35
N THR A 138 -6.60 -3.17 -15.69
CA THR A 138 -5.33 -2.50 -15.34
C THR A 138 -5.06 -2.49 -13.83
N TRP A 139 -3.80 -2.48 -13.39
CA TRP A 139 -3.43 -2.56 -11.95
C TRP A 139 -3.02 -1.15 -11.66
N GLY A 140 -3.75 -0.48 -10.77
CA GLY A 140 -3.45 0.88 -10.44
C GLY A 140 -2.06 0.98 -9.79
N ASN A 141 -1.36 2.07 -10.09
CA ASN A 141 -0.13 2.43 -9.36
C ASN A 141 -0.35 2.48 -7.84
N LEU A 142 -1.58 2.79 -7.42
CA LEU A 142 -1.94 2.85 -6.00
C LEU A 142 -1.98 1.47 -5.33
N VAL A 143 -2.44 0.44 -6.03
CA VAL A 143 -2.50 -0.93 -5.49
C VAL A 143 -1.09 -1.48 -5.32
N ARG A 144 -0.20 -1.22 -6.30
CA ARG A 144 1.23 -1.56 -6.21
C ARG A 144 1.88 -0.84 -5.01
N TRP A 145 1.67 0.46 -4.89
CA TRP A 145 2.19 1.26 -3.76
C TRP A 145 1.73 0.69 -2.39
N ALA A 146 0.45 0.35 -2.27
CA ALA A 146 -0.07 -0.23 -1.03
C ALA A 146 0.56 -1.60 -0.75
N GLY A 147 0.69 -2.44 -1.78
CA GLY A 147 1.35 -3.74 -1.70
C GLY A 147 2.81 -3.66 -1.24
N ASP A 148 3.56 -2.69 -1.75
CA ASP A 148 4.96 -2.44 -1.37
C ASP A 148 5.06 -2.04 0.10
N TRP A 149 4.21 -1.12 0.56
CA TRP A 149 4.18 -0.70 1.96
C TRP A 149 3.79 -1.83 2.90
N LEU A 150 2.73 -2.58 2.59
CA LEU A 150 2.32 -3.74 3.37
C LEU A 150 3.43 -4.80 3.43
N THR A 151 4.15 -5.02 2.33
CA THR A 151 5.30 -5.94 2.31
C THR A 151 6.43 -5.48 3.22
N ALA A 152 6.70 -4.18 3.27
CA ALA A 152 7.67 -3.60 4.19
C ALA A 152 7.24 -3.81 5.66
N LEU A 153 5.97 -3.49 5.99
CA LEU A 153 5.41 -3.71 7.33
C LEU A 153 5.51 -5.17 7.79
N HIS A 154 5.24 -6.12 6.89
CA HIS A 154 5.36 -7.55 7.19
C HIS A 154 6.82 -7.96 7.40
N SER A 155 7.74 -7.44 6.58
CA SER A 155 9.16 -7.76 6.66
C SER A 155 9.80 -7.22 7.94
N ASP A 156 9.40 -6.02 8.37
CA ASP A 156 9.86 -5.40 9.62
C ASP A 156 9.27 -6.12 10.85
N ALA A 157 8.06 -6.66 10.73
CA ALA A 157 7.41 -7.45 11.77
C ALA A 157 7.91 -8.91 11.85
N ALA A 158 8.73 -9.37 10.90
CA ALA A 158 9.37 -10.67 10.99
C ALA A 158 10.23 -10.72 12.27
N PRO A 159 10.21 -11.83 13.02
CA PRO A 159 10.73 -11.85 14.38
C PRO A 159 12.25 -11.66 14.37
N THR A 160 12.70 -10.42 14.48
CA THR A 160 13.80 -10.15 15.39
C THR A 160 13.25 -10.61 16.73
N ARG A 161 13.70 -11.80 17.13
CA ARG A 161 13.39 -12.44 18.40
C ARG A 161 14.05 -11.59 19.48
N THR A 162 13.54 -10.37 19.66
CA THR A 162 13.89 -9.48 20.74
C THR A 162 13.32 -10.17 21.95
N ILE A 163 14.18 -10.92 22.64
CA ILE A 163 13.90 -11.44 23.97
C ILE A 163 13.82 -10.19 24.85
N THR A 164 12.68 -9.52 24.82
CA THR A 164 12.33 -8.59 25.87
C THR A 164 12.23 -9.48 27.10
N ALA A 165 13.22 -9.37 27.99
CA ALA A 165 13.14 -9.99 29.30
C ALA A 165 11.85 -9.46 29.93
N ALA A 166 10.79 -10.26 29.88
CA ALA A 166 9.55 -10.01 30.58
C ALA A 166 9.87 -10.14 32.07
N SER A 167 10.43 -9.07 32.63
CA SER A 167 10.37 -8.80 34.05
C SER A 167 8.91 -8.96 34.45
N ARG A 168 8.64 -9.86 35.41
CA ARG A 168 7.30 -10.13 35.92
C ARG A 168 6.60 -8.81 36.23
N GLY A 169 5.56 -8.50 35.46
CA GLY A 169 4.81 -7.25 35.57
C GLY A 169 4.44 -6.68 34.20
N GLU A 170 3.54 -7.35 33.47
CA GLU A 170 2.90 -6.84 32.23
C GLU A 170 1.97 -5.63 32.49
N THR A 171 2.11 -4.98 33.63
CA THR A 171 1.18 -4.02 34.22
C THR A 171 1.55 -2.54 33.99
N ASP A 172 2.75 -2.24 33.48
CA ASP A 172 3.25 -0.86 33.40
C ASP A 172 3.40 -0.30 31.97
N ILE A 173 2.90 -0.99 30.94
CA ILE A 173 2.88 -0.40 29.59
C ILE A 173 1.81 0.71 29.58
N PRO A 174 2.17 1.99 29.36
CA PRO A 174 1.21 3.08 29.36
C PRO A 174 0.21 2.92 28.22
N LEU A 175 -1.02 3.39 28.47
CA LEU A 175 -2.07 3.44 27.47
C LEU A 175 -1.61 4.28 26.27
N SER A 176 -1.65 3.70 25.07
CA SER A 176 -1.21 4.35 23.83
C SER A 176 -1.98 3.82 22.62
N SER A 177 -2.14 4.62 21.57
CA SER A 177 -2.65 4.15 20.27
C SER A 177 -2.20 5.08 19.15
N GLY A 178 -1.69 4.50 18.07
CA GLY A 178 -1.37 5.23 16.84
C GLY A 178 -2.61 5.76 16.12
N LEU A 179 -3.81 5.25 16.45
CA LEU A 179 -5.06 5.71 15.84
C LEU A 179 -5.41 7.15 16.21
N LEU A 180 -5.04 7.57 17.43
CA LEU A 180 -5.30 8.89 17.98
C LEU A 180 -4.02 9.60 18.46
N SER A 181 -2.87 9.23 17.88
CA SER A 181 -1.57 9.85 18.17
C SER A 181 -1.53 11.34 17.82
N SER A 182 -2.44 11.80 16.96
CA SER A 182 -2.62 13.19 16.59
C SER A 182 -3.43 13.95 17.64
N GLU A 183 -3.15 15.24 17.80
CA GLU A 183 -3.99 16.11 18.64
C GLU A 183 -5.44 16.17 18.15
N ARG A 184 -5.63 15.98 16.84
CA ARG A 184 -6.92 16.03 16.14
C ARG A 184 -7.02 14.88 15.14
N VAL A 185 -8.05 14.06 15.29
CA VAL A 185 -8.45 13.02 14.33
C VAL A 185 -9.69 13.46 13.57
N GLY A 186 -9.69 13.28 12.25
CA GLY A 186 -10.83 13.49 11.38
C GLY A 186 -11.76 12.28 11.39
N TRP A 187 -13.06 12.54 11.46
CA TRP A 187 -14.09 11.51 11.49
C TRP A 187 -15.34 11.97 10.73
N PRO A 188 -16.03 11.09 9.99
CA PRO A 188 -17.30 11.42 9.37
C PRO A 188 -18.48 11.45 10.38
N ALA A 189 -19.24 12.54 10.38
CA ALA A 189 -20.46 12.71 11.17
C ALA A 189 -21.56 11.69 10.81
N GLY A 190 -22.57 11.54 11.67
CA GLY A 190 -23.69 10.61 11.54
C GLY A 190 -23.70 9.51 12.59
N GLN A 191 -24.64 8.57 12.46
CA GLN A 191 -24.82 7.46 13.40
C GLN A 191 -24.02 6.23 12.99
N ARG A 192 -22.96 5.90 13.73
CA ARG A 192 -22.11 4.74 13.43
C ARG A 192 -21.36 4.24 14.66
N PRO A 193 -21.04 2.93 14.73
CA PRO A 193 -20.15 2.42 15.77
C PRO A 193 -18.72 2.92 15.54
N ILE A 194 -17.94 3.01 16.61
CA ILE A 194 -16.52 3.34 16.56
C ILE A 194 -15.75 2.10 17.00
N THR A 195 -14.88 1.57 16.14
CA THR A 195 -13.93 0.52 16.50
C THR A 195 -12.63 1.15 16.93
N LEU A 196 -12.32 1.04 18.22
CA LEU A 196 -11.09 1.54 18.82
C LEU A 196 -10.15 0.38 19.10
N ALA A 197 -8.85 0.65 19.01
CA ALA A 197 -7.82 -0.27 19.44
C ALA A 197 -6.64 0.49 20.04
N TRP A 198 -6.04 -0.07 21.08
CA TRP A 198 -4.94 0.53 21.82
C TRP A 198 -3.97 -0.52 22.36
N ASN A 199 -2.81 -0.05 22.83
CA ASN A 199 -1.77 -0.82 23.49
C ASN A 199 -1.67 -0.43 24.96
N GLY A 200 -1.18 -1.35 25.79
CA GLY A 200 -0.95 -1.09 27.22
C GLY A 200 -2.22 -0.91 28.05
N GLY A 201 -2.05 -0.34 29.24
CA GLY A 201 -3.09 -0.07 30.23
C GLY A 201 -3.66 -1.31 30.93
N GLN A 202 -4.36 -1.07 32.04
CA GLN A 202 -4.97 -2.11 32.88
C GLN A 202 -6.50 -2.16 32.74
N PRO A 203 -7.09 -3.30 32.33
CA PRO A 203 -8.55 -3.45 32.32
C PRO A 203 -9.12 -3.46 33.76
N PRO A 204 -10.41 -3.12 33.95
CA PRO A 204 -11.34 -2.68 32.91
C PRO A 204 -11.05 -1.26 32.40
N PHE A 205 -11.33 -1.04 31.13
CA PHE A 205 -11.25 0.25 30.46
C PHE A 205 -12.61 0.94 30.43
N GLN A 206 -12.55 2.26 30.22
CA GLN A 206 -13.68 3.12 29.96
C GLN A 206 -13.42 3.91 28.68
N VAL A 207 -14.42 3.99 27.80
CA VAL A 207 -14.44 4.87 26.63
C VAL A 207 -15.50 5.94 26.85
N THR A 208 -15.16 7.20 26.62
CA THR A 208 -16.10 8.32 26.76
C THR A 208 -15.92 9.32 25.62
N VAL A 209 -17.01 9.78 25.04
CA VAL A 209 -17.03 10.85 24.03
C VAL A 209 -17.91 11.98 24.55
N VAL A 210 -17.37 13.20 24.57
CA VAL A 210 -18.05 14.40 25.06
C VAL A 210 -17.95 15.49 24.00
N ALA A 211 -19.04 16.21 23.74
CA ALA A 211 -18.99 17.38 22.86
C ALA A 211 -18.18 18.50 23.53
N THR A 212 -17.23 19.13 22.84
CA THR A 212 -16.38 20.16 23.46
C THR A 212 -17.10 21.50 23.66
N ALA A 213 -18.16 21.76 22.88
CA ALA A 213 -18.97 22.97 22.99
C ALA A 213 -19.76 23.05 24.33
N ASP A 214 -20.09 21.91 24.92
CA ASP A 214 -20.80 21.83 26.19
C ASP A 214 -20.31 20.63 27.02
N PRO A 215 -19.15 20.75 27.68
CA PRO A 215 -18.56 19.65 28.43
C PRO A 215 -19.31 19.32 29.72
N ALA A 216 -20.26 20.18 30.14
CA ALA A 216 -21.11 19.95 31.31
C ALA A 216 -22.32 19.05 30.99
N LYS A 217 -22.65 18.88 29.71
CA LYS A 217 -23.68 17.96 29.24
C LYS A 217 -23.25 16.51 29.40
N GLU A 218 -24.23 15.61 29.48
CA GLU A 218 -23.97 14.17 29.46
C GLU A 218 -23.15 13.75 28.23
N PRO A 219 -22.21 12.80 28.39
CA PRO A 219 -21.40 12.31 27.28
C PRO A 219 -22.30 11.70 26.21
N VAL A 220 -21.99 11.96 24.93
CA VAL A 220 -22.69 11.34 23.80
C VAL A 220 -22.42 9.83 23.71
N LEU A 221 -21.32 9.38 24.33
CA LEU A 221 -21.01 7.97 24.53
C LEU A 221 -20.29 7.77 25.85
N LYS A 222 -20.72 6.80 26.65
CA LYS A 222 -19.97 6.33 27.82
C LYS A 222 -20.14 4.82 27.96
N GLU A 223 -19.04 4.09 27.78
CA GLU A 223 -18.99 2.65 27.95
C GLU A 223 -17.91 2.28 28.96
N ILE A 224 -18.25 1.41 29.90
CA ILE A 224 -17.40 1.02 31.04
C ILE A 224 -17.29 -0.50 31.12
N GLY A 225 -16.28 -1.01 31.84
CA GLY A 225 -16.12 -2.45 32.05
C GLY A 225 -15.50 -3.19 30.86
N ILE A 226 -14.91 -2.46 29.92
CA ILE A 226 -14.30 -3.02 28.70
C ILE A 226 -13.05 -3.82 29.11
N ARG A 227 -12.94 -5.09 28.69
CA ARG A 227 -11.80 -5.95 29.08
C ARG A 227 -10.79 -6.17 27.97
N GLN A 228 -11.21 -5.98 26.72
CA GLN A 228 -10.37 -6.16 25.54
C GLN A 228 -9.77 -4.82 25.10
N ARG A 229 -8.60 -4.87 24.47
CA ARG A 229 -7.91 -3.69 23.93
C ARG A 229 -8.35 -3.32 22.51
N ILE A 230 -9.27 -4.08 21.96
CA ILE A 230 -10.03 -3.76 20.77
C ILE A 230 -11.48 -3.70 21.23
N HIS A 231 -12.15 -2.60 20.92
CA HIS A 231 -13.52 -2.35 21.37
C HIS A 231 -14.33 -1.71 20.27
N ARG A 232 -15.51 -2.28 19.98
CA ARG A 232 -16.49 -1.68 19.08
C ARG A 232 -17.63 -1.15 19.91
N THR A 233 -17.85 0.16 19.84
CA THR A 233 -18.91 0.83 20.60
C THR A 233 -20.28 0.49 20.03
N ALA A 234 -21.33 0.76 20.80
CA ALA A 234 -22.66 0.95 20.24
C ALA A 234 -22.63 2.10 19.19
N PRO A 235 -23.55 2.11 18.21
CA PRO A 235 -23.66 3.22 17.28
C PRO A 235 -23.90 4.54 18.02
N VAL A 236 -23.01 5.51 17.82
CA VAL A 236 -23.11 6.86 18.37
C VAL A 236 -23.48 7.83 17.27
N MET A 237 -24.41 8.74 17.55
CA MET A 237 -24.73 9.86 16.65
C MET A 237 -23.78 11.01 16.94
N LEU A 238 -22.92 11.34 15.97
CA LEU A 238 -22.06 12.51 16.02
C LEU A 238 -22.56 13.55 15.02
N GLU A 239 -23.01 14.70 15.50
CA GLU A 239 -23.26 15.87 14.66
C GLU A 239 -21.93 16.52 14.24
N PRO A 240 -21.89 17.29 13.14
CA PRO A 240 -20.70 18.04 12.74
C PRO A 240 -20.24 19.01 13.83
N ALA A 241 -19.19 18.63 14.57
CA ALA A 241 -18.66 19.35 15.73
C ALA A 241 -17.32 18.75 16.17
N GLU A 242 -16.72 19.35 17.19
CA GLU A 242 -15.54 18.81 17.88
C GLU A 242 -15.96 18.03 19.14
N TYR A 243 -15.36 16.86 19.33
CA TYR A 243 -15.60 15.99 20.47
C TYR A 243 -14.28 15.62 21.14
N LEU A 244 -14.29 15.50 22.47
CA LEU A 244 -13.21 14.91 23.23
C LEU A 244 -13.48 13.41 23.39
N LEU A 245 -12.62 12.58 22.80
CA LEU A 245 -12.61 11.14 23.01
C LEU A 245 -11.58 10.80 24.08
N VAL A 246 -12.02 10.08 25.11
CA VAL A 246 -11.23 9.68 26.26
C VAL A 246 -11.26 8.15 26.39
N ILE A 247 -10.08 7.55 26.48
CA ILE A 247 -9.91 6.14 26.87
C ILE A 247 -9.21 6.15 28.22
N ALA A 248 -9.80 5.55 29.24
CA ALA A 248 -9.24 5.44 30.58
C ALA A 248 -9.12 3.99 31.00
N ASP A 249 -8.14 3.69 31.85
CA ASP A 249 -7.87 2.37 32.40
C ASP A 249 -8.15 2.31 33.91
N ALA A 250 -8.06 1.11 34.50
CA ALA A 250 -8.34 0.88 35.92
C ALA A 250 -7.25 1.44 36.86
N ALA A 251 -6.05 1.70 36.34
CA ALA A 251 -4.95 2.33 37.08
C ALA A 251 -5.08 3.86 37.14
N GLY A 252 -6.08 4.44 36.46
CA GLY A 252 -6.34 5.88 36.43
C GLY A 252 -5.59 6.60 35.31
N TYR A 253 -4.89 5.88 34.43
CA TYR A 253 -4.33 6.48 33.23
C TYR A 253 -5.46 6.78 32.25
N ALA A 254 -5.42 7.97 31.66
CA ALA A 254 -6.38 8.39 30.65
C ALA A 254 -5.67 9.02 29.48
N TRP A 255 -6.04 8.58 28.30
CA TRP A 255 -5.60 9.15 27.04
C TRP A 255 -6.75 9.88 26.37
N ARG A 256 -6.42 11.01 25.72
CA ARG A 256 -7.40 12.00 25.25
C ARG A 256 -7.01 12.50 23.88
N THR A 257 -8.00 12.65 23.00
CA THR A 257 -7.83 13.19 21.64
C THR A 257 -9.04 14.02 21.26
N LEU A 258 -8.86 15.02 20.38
CA LEU A 258 -9.97 15.70 19.74
C LEU A 258 -10.39 14.93 18.50
N VAL A 259 -11.69 14.68 18.35
CA VAL A 259 -12.33 14.11 17.18
C VAL A 259 -13.08 15.23 16.48
N ILE A 260 -12.69 15.53 15.25
CA ILE A 260 -13.32 16.52 14.38
C ILE A 260 -14.33 15.77 13.50
N ALA A 261 -15.60 15.78 13.91
CA ALA A 261 -16.68 15.19 13.13
C ALA A 261 -17.09 16.15 12.01
N GLY A 262 -16.92 15.75 10.75
CA GLY A 262 -17.23 16.56 9.57
C GLY A 262 -18.18 15.86 8.61
N ALA A 263 -18.53 16.52 7.51
CA ALA A 263 -19.32 15.89 6.44
C ALA A 263 -18.59 14.67 5.84
N GLU A 264 -19.33 13.63 5.44
CA GLU A 264 -18.75 12.42 4.81
C GLU A 264 -17.97 12.77 3.53
N GLU A 265 -18.44 13.77 2.80
CA GLU A 265 -17.81 14.26 1.56
C GLU A 265 -16.46 14.94 1.81
N ALA A 266 -16.17 15.35 3.05
CA ALA A 266 -14.89 15.93 3.43
C ALA A 266 -13.81 14.87 3.66
N VAL A 267 -14.17 13.58 3.76
CA VAL A 267 -13.20 12.49 3.82
C VAL A 267 -12.49 12.40 2.46
N PRO A 268 -11.15 12.49 2.41
CA PRO A 268 -10.41 12.37 1.17
C PRO A 268 -10.73 11.07 0.45
N LYS A 269 -10.87 11.14 -0.88
CA LYS A 269 -11.06 9.97 -1.74
C LYS A 269 -9.85 9.79 -2.67
N PRO A 270 -9.44 8.55 -2.96
CA PRO A 270 -8.39 8.31 -3.94
C PRO A 270 -8.72 8.96 -5.30
N PRO A 271 -7.71 9.33 -6.10
CA PRO A 271 -7.95 9.85 -7.44
C PRO A 271 -8.81 8.88 -8.27
N ALA A 272 -9.76 9.42 -9.04
CA ALA A 272 -10.63 8.60 -9.89
C ALA A 272 -9.80 7.72 -10.84
N GLY A 273 -10.17 6.44 -10.96
CA GLY A 273 -9.46 5.45 -11.78
C GLY A 273 -8.11 4.98 -11.22
N SER A 274 -7.67 5.45 -10.05
CA SER A 274 -6.42 4.98 -9.42
C SER A 274 -6.54 3.57 -8.80
N ILE A 275 -7.77 3.14 -8.52
CA ILE A 275 -8.11 1.81 -8.03
C ILE A 275 -8.99 1.15 -9.09
N PRO A 276 -8.60 -0.01 -9.63
CA PRO A 276 -9.39 -0.72 -10.64
C PRO A 276 -10.76 -1.13 -10.12
N ASP A 277 -11.80 -1.04 -10.96
CA ASP A 277 -13.20 -1.31 -10.58
C ASP A 277 -13.51 -2.81 -10.36
N ASP A 278 -12.67 -3.69 -10.89
CA ASP A 278 -12.81 -5.15 -10.81
C ASP A 278 -12.12 -5.79 -9.58
N LEU A 279 -11.44 -5.00 -8.75
CA LEU A 279 -10.85 -5.52 -7.52
C LEU A 279 -11.92 -6.02 -6.55
N PRO A 280 -11.67 -7.16 -5.86
CA PRO A 280 -12.56 -7.58 -4.80
C PRO A 280 -12.74 -6.53 -3.71
N PRO A 281 -13.92 -6.50 -3.06
CA PRO A 281 -14.25 -5.48 -2.07
C PRO A 281 -13.22 -5.33 -0.96
N GLU A 282 -12.68 -6.43 -0.44
CA GLU A 282 -11.68 -6.45 0.63
C GLU A 282 -10.32 -5.87 0.19
N VAL A 283 -9.90 -6.13 -1.05
CA VAL A 283 -8.68 -5.54 -1.63
C VAL A 283 -8.89 -4.04 -1.81
N ARG A 284 -9.99 -3.64 -2.45
CA ARG A 284 -10.36 -2.23 -2.66
C ARG A 284 -10.35 -1.46 -1.34
N THR A 285 -11.12 -1.94 -0.36
CA THR A 285 -11.26 -1.29 0.94
C THR A 285 -9.92 -1.17 1.65
N THR A 286 -9.06 -2.19 1.57
CA THR A 286 -7.72 -2.14 2.17
C THR A 286 -6.83 -1.10 1.49
N VAL A 287 -6.84 -1.02 0.16
CA VAL A 287 -6.06 -0.03 -0.61
C VAL A 287 -6.56 1.39 -0.36
N GLU A 288 -7.88 1.59 -0.32
CA GLU A 288 -8.51 2.88 0.01
C GLU A 288 -8.13 3.33 1.42
N ALA A 289 -8.22 2.46 2.41
CA ALA A 289 -7.83 2.74 3.78
C ALA A 289 -6.33 3.03 3.90
N ALA A 290 -5.47 2.25 3.22
CA ALA A 290 -4.04 2.48 3.21
C ALA A 290 -3.69 3.87 2.65
N TRP A 291 -4.33 4.24 1.53
CA TRP A 291 -4.17 5.56 0.93
C TRP A 291 -4.69 6.68 1.83
N LEU A 292 -5.87 6.50 2.43
CA LEU A 292 -6.49 7.47 3.35
C LEU A 292 -5.60 7.71 4.57
N ALA A 293 -5.04 6.65 5.15
CA ALA A 293 -4.12 6.73 6.28
C ALA A 293 -2.86 7.56 6.00
N CYS A 294 -2.51 7.81 4.73
CA CYS A 294 -1.33 8.59 4.36
C CYS A 294 -1.65 10.05 4.01
N GLN A 295 -2.92 10.45 3.96
CA GLN A 295 -3.30 11.82 3.62
C GLN A 295 -2.93 12.80 4.74
N ASP A 296 -2.50 14.02 4.36
CA ASP A 296 -2.12 15.09 5.28
C ASP A 296 -1.05 14.68 6.32
N GLY A 297 -0.07 13.86 5.90
CA GLY A 297 0.96 13.30 6.79
C GLY A 297 0.43 12.18 7.70
N GLY A 298 -0.79 11.72 7.43
CA GLY A 298 -1.48 10.59 8.04
C GLY A 298 -2.13 10.83 9.40
N GLN A 299 -1.85 11.97 10.02
CA GLN A 299 -2.28 12.27 11.38
C GLN A 299 -3.81 12.35 11.57
N PRO A 300 -4.58 13.08 10.73
CA PRO A 300 -6.02 13.19 10.97
C PRO A 300 -6.79 11.92 10.57
N TRP A 301 -6.34 11.17 9.56
CA TRP A 301 -7.20 10.17 8.90
C TRP A 301 -7.00 8.72 9.35
N ARG A 302 -6.03 8.44 10.23
CA ARG A 302 -5.72 7.09 10.73
C ARG A 302 -6.91 6.38 11.36
N LEU A 303 -7.65 7.07 12.23
CA LEU A 303 -8.83 6.48 12.88
C LEU A 303 -9.89 6.09 11.84
N THR A 304 -10.15 6.96 10.86
CA THR A 304 -11.14 6.71 9.79
C THR A 304 -10.68 5.57 8.87
N ALA A 305 -9.40 5.55 8.48
CA ALA A 305 -8.81 4.44 7.73
C ALA A 305 -8.93 3.11 8.48
N TYR A 306 -8.68 3.10 9.78
CA TYR A 306 -8.84 1.91 10.62
C TYR A 306 -10.29 1.40 10.63
N GLN A 307 -11.30 2.29 10.65
CA GLN A 307 -12.70 1.86 10.57
C GLN A 307 -13.02 1.12 9.29
N GLN A 308 -12.53 1.63 8.15
CA GLN A 308 -12.82 1.04 6.85
C GLN A 308 -12.38 -0.43 6.80
N VAL A 309 -11.27 -0.76 7.46
CA VAL A 309 -10.73 -2.12 7.50
C VAL A 309 -11.11 -2.92 8.75
N ALA A 310 -11.80 -2.32 9.73
CA ALA A 310 -12.17 -2.97 10.98
C ALA A 310 -13.04 -4.21 10.76
N ASP A 311 -13.94 -4.15 9.78
CA ASP A 311 -14.94 -5.19 9.50
C ASP A 311 -14.49 -6.24 8.47
N LEU A 312 -13.26 -6.11 7.93
CA LEU A 312 -12.72 -7.06 6.94
C LEU A 312 -12.23 -8.39 7.55
N GLY A 313 -12.58 -8.67 8.81
CA GLY A 313 -12.21 -9.90 9.51
C GLY A 313 -10.72 -10.20 9.45
N ASP A 314 -10.37 -11.45 9.19
CA ASP A 314 -8.98 -11.95 9.13
C ASP A 314 -8.32 -11.80 7.76
N TYR A 315 -8.81 -10.90 6.89
CA TYR A 315 -8.15 -10.62 5.62
C TYR A 315 -6.73 -10.08 5.89
N PRO A 316 -5.66 -10.79 5.50
CA PRO A 316 -4.31 -10.52 6.02
C PRO A 316 -3.77 -9.12 5.70
N PRO A 317 -3.92 -8.57 4.48
CA PRO A 317 -3.53 -7.19 4.18
C PRO A 317 -4.22 -6.17 5.11
N ALA A 318 -5.52 -6.34 5.36
CA ALA A 318 -6.28 -5.48 6.27
C ALA A 318 -5.82 -5.65 7.72
N ALA A 319 -5.57 -6.87 8.18
CA ALA A 319 -5.07 -7.14 9.52
C ALA A 319 -3.69 -6.51 9.76
N LEU A 320 -2.81 -6.57 8.76
CA LEU A 320 -1.49 -5.95 8.81
C LEU A 320 -1.60 -4.43 8.87
N LEU A 321 -2.48 -3.83 8.05
CA LEU A 321 -2.75 -2.40 8.08
C LEU A 321 -3.32 -1.98 9.45
N ARG A 322 -4.33 -2.69 9.98
CA ARG A 322 -4.91 -2.40 11.30
C ARG A 322 -3.86 -2.37 12.39
N ARG A 323 -2.99 -3.39 12.43
CA ARG A 323 -1.88 -3.46 13.40
C ARG A 323 -0.95 -2.26 13.25
N ALA A 324 -0.50 -1.98 12.02
CA ALA A 324 0.40 -0.86 11.73
C ALA A 324 -0.19 0.50 12.16
N LEU A 325 -1.49 0.72 11.96
CA LEU A 325 -2.18 1.94 12.38
C LEU A 325 -2.26 2.06 13.91
N VAL A 326 -2.49 0.96 14.63
CA VAL A 326 -2.55 0.94 16.11
C VAL A 326 -1.17 1.12 16.74
N GLU A 327 -0.13 0.57 16.11
CA GLU A 327 1.26 0.62 16.57
C GLU A 327 1.99 1.93 16.21
N ASP A 328 1.30 2.89 15.59
CA ASP A 328 1.91 4.14 15.09
C ASP A 328 3.08 3.86 14.12
N ALA A 329 2.93 2.85 13.26
CA ALA A 329 3.94 2.52 12.28
C ALA A 329 4.20 3.71 11.34
N LYS A 330 5.46 3.84 10.92
CA LYS A 330 5.86 4.88 9.97
C LYS A 330 5.08 4.71 8.67
N LEU A 331 4.35 5.75 8.31
CA LEU A 331 3.61 5.80 7.06
C LEU A 331 4.54 6.13 5.89
N PRO A 332 4.30 5.56 4.70
CA PRO A 332 5.02 5.95 3.49
C PRO A 332 4.66 7.37 3.08
N ALA A 333 5.45 7.95 2.17
CA ALA A 333 5.04 9.18 1.51
C ALA A 333 3.68 8.96 0.81
N SER A 334 2.80 9.98 0.89
CA SER A 334 1.48 9.88 0.26
C SER A 334 1.63 9.70 -1.24
N ALA A 335 0.90 8.72 -1.79
CA ALA A 335 0.78 8.56 -3.23
C ALA A 335 -0.06 9.73 -3.76
N LYS A 336 0.61 10.82 -4.17
CA LYS A 336 -0.05 11.97 -4.79
C LYS A 336 -0.39 11.62 -6.24
N ALA A 337 -1.40 12.28 -6.79
CA ALA A 337 -1.84 12.05 -8.17
C ALA A 337 -0.70 12.14 -9.20
N GLY A 338 0.30 13.00 -8.98
CA GLY A 338 1.48 13.13 -9.85
C GLY A 338 2.44 11.94 -9.82
N ASP A 339 2.48 11.18 -8.72
CA ASP A 339 3.33 9.99 -8.58
C ASP A 339 2.66 8.74 -9.18
N LEU A 340 1.35 8.80 -9.39
CA LEU A 340 0.52 7.70 -9.88
C LEU A 340 0.39 7.65 -11.41
N THR A 341 1.02 8.56 -12.16
CA THR A 341 0.92 8.63 -13.63
C THR A 341 2.16 8.14 -14.38
N SER A 342 3.24 7.76 -13.70
CA SER A 342 4.42 7.19 -14.35
C SER A 342 4.22 5.67 -14.56
N PRO A 343 4.31 5.17 -15.81
CA PRO A 343 4.14 3.76 -16.14
C PRO A 343 5.29 2.87 -15.62
#